data_AF-A0A1X0ZMI5-F1
#
_entry.id   AF-A0A1X0ZMI5-F1
#
_cell.length_a   1.000
_cell.length_b   1.000
_cell.length_c   1.000
_cell.angle_alpha   90.00
_cell.angle_beta   90.00
_cell.angle_gamma   90.00
#
_symmetry.space_group_name_H-M   'P 1'
#
loop_
_entity.id
_entity.type
_entity.pdbx_description
1 polymer ?
#
loop_
_entity_poly.entity_id
_entity_poly.type
_entity_poly.pdbx_seq_one_letter_code
_entity_poly.pdbx_strand_id
1 'polypeptide(L)'
;MNSNASATTEDDSQRQGSRYLACHDLFWPRIELDVLRNRLHLPPEISDTQLEVAARASVELAAQEFAQWRRCLRERSYRRFIDVARHDQGRALSTCYLRLVEAGTRSALARHVTEVALSAPLRNEVSHE
;
A
#
# COMPACT_ATOMS: atom_id res chain seq x y z
N MET A 1 36.21 38.41 4.39
CA MET A 1 36.92 37.60 5.40
C MET A 1 35.94 37.39 6.55
N ASN A 2 35.48 36.21 6.96
CA ASN A 2 35.55 34.84 6.49
C ASN A 2 34.27 34.15 6.96
N SER A 3 33.72 33.29 6.11
CA SER A 3 32.78 32.23 6.44
C SER A 3 33.34 31.28 7.50
N ASN A 4 32.46 30.67 8.29
CA ASN A 4 32.47 29.28 8.76
C ASN A 4 31.22 29.12 9.67
N ALA A 5 30.16 28.40 9.31
CA ALA A 5 30.04 26.97 9.01
C ALA A 5 30.49 26.07 10.17
N SER A 6 29.52 25.61 10.96
CA SER A 6 29.48 24.36 11.75
C SER A 6 28.03 24.24 12.26
N ALA A 7 27.15 23.43 11.66
CA ALA A 7 27.12 21.97 11.64
C ALA A 7 26.87 21.35 13.03
N THR A 8 25.59 21.21 13.36
CA THR A 8 25.00 20.29 14.34
C THR A 8 23.61 20.01 13.76
N THR A 9 23.40 19.04 12.85
CA THR A 9 23.40 17.57 13.02
C THR A 9 22.76 17.16 14.32
N GLU A 10 21.64 16.43 14.25
CA GLU A 10 20.66 16.07 15.30
C GLU A 10 19.37 16.89 15.11
N ASP A 11 18.35 16.45 14.38
CA ASP A 11 17.54 15.26 14.64
C ASP A 11 16.57 15.08 13.45
N ASP A 12 16.91 14.24 12.46
CA ASP A 12 16.00 13.90 11.34
C ASP A 12 15.41 12.49 11.51
N SER A 13 15.37 12.01 12.76
CA SER A 13 14.88 10.67 13.11
C SER A 13 13.36 10.64 13.33
N GLN A 14 12.66 11.78 13.19
CA GLN A 14 11.30 11.95 13.73
C GLN A 14 10.19 12.13 12.67
N ARG A 15 10.38 11.64 11.43
CA ARG A 15 9.29 11.58 10.41
C ARG A 15 9.05 10.18 9.84
N GLN A 16 9.42 9.12 10.55
CA GLN A 16 8.90 7.78 10.29
C GLN A 16 7.53 7.60 10.96
N GLY A 17 6.62 8.55 10.70
CA GLY A 17 5.23 8.43 11.12
C GLY A 17 4.51 7.54 10.12
N SER A 18 4.24 6.30 10.49
CA SER A 18 3.20 5.41 9.93
C SER A 18 2.60 5.96 8.63
N ARG A 19 3.22 5.65 7.48
CA ARG A 19 2.78 6.16 6.18
C ARG A 19 1.46 5.48 5.81
N TYR A 20 0.37 6.04 6.27
CA TYR A 20 -0.96 5.66 5.83
C TYR A 20 -1.12 5.99 4.34
N LEU A 21 -1.84 5.16 3.59
CA LEU A 21 -2.22 5.49 2.20
C LEU A 21 -3.04 6.79 2.20
N ALA A 22 -2.51 7.88 1.63
CA ALA A 22 -3.11 9.21 1.68
C ALA A 22 -4.51 9.34 1.02
N CYS A 23 -5.01 8.30 0.35
CA CYS A 23 -6.35 8.25 -0.22
C CYS A 23 -7.27 7.39 0.66
N HIS A 24 -7.84 7.98 1.72
CA HIS A 24 -8.74 7.27 2.62
C HIS A 24 -10.20 7.63 2.35
N ASP A 25 -10.91 6.74 1.64
CA ASP A 25 -12.35 6.65 1.80
C ASP A 25 -12.65 6.25 3.26
N LEU A 26 -13.28 7.14 4.02
CA LEU A 26 -13.66 6.91 5.43
C LEU A 26 -14.65 5.74 5.59
N PHE A 27 -15.22 5.24 4.49
CA PHE A 27 -16.06 4.06 4.48
C PHE A 27 -15.27 2.75 4.58
N TRP A 28 -13.98 2.72 4.26
CA TRP A 28 -13.16 1.51 4.27
C TRP A 28 -12.17 1.50 5.45
N PRO A 29 -11.72 0.32 5.91
CA PRO A 29 -10.73 0.24 6.97
C PRO A 29 -9.42 0.88 6.51
N ARG A 30 -8.72 1.54 7.45
CA ARG A 30 -7.40 2.10 7.18
C ARG A 30 -6.43 0.96 6.87
N ILE A 31 -5.57 1.21 5.90
CA ILE A 31 -4.49 0.30 5.51
C ILE A 31 -3.18 0.98 5.88
N GLU A 32 -2.49 0.35 6.82
CA GLU A 32 -1.14 0.71 7.24
C GLU A 32 -0.14 -0.07 6.40
N LEU A 33 0.84 0.62 5.81
CA LEU A 33 1.82 -0.01 4.93
C LEU A 33 2.68 -1.05 5.67
N ASP A 34 3.05 -0.80 6.92
CA ASP A 34 3.82 -1.76 7.74
C ASP A 34 3.02 -3.04 8.00
N VAL A 35 1.74 -2.90 8.33
CA VAL A 35 0.84 -4.06 8.52
C VAL A 35 0.66 -4.82 7.21
N LEU A 36 0.49 -4.11 6.09
CA LEU A 36 0.33 -4.73 4.78
C LEU A 36 1.61 -5.47 4.36
N ARG A 37 2.79 -4.86 4.58
CA ARG A 37 4.11 -5.47 4.33
C ARG A 37 4.26 -6.78 5.09
N ASN A 38 3.97 -6.76 6.39
CA ASN A 38 4.05 -7.93 7.26
C ASN A 38 3.07 -9.02 6.82
N ARG A 39 1.82 -8.68 6.51
CA ARG A 39 0.81 -9.65 6.04
C ARG A 39 1.20 -10.30 4.72
N LEU A 40 1.77 -9.51 3.80
CA LEU A 40 2.18 -9.99 2.50
C LEU A 40 3.51 -10.76 2.52
N HIS A 41 4.24 -10.75 3.64
CA HIS A 41 5.57 -11.33 3.81
C HIS A 41 6.54 -10.80 2.74
N LEU A 42 6.51 -9.48 2.50
CA LEU A 42 7.31 -8.87 1.45
C LEU A 42 8.79 -8.82 1.83
N PRO A 43 9.68 -9.19 0.90
CA PRO A 43 11.10 -9.22 1.17
C PRO A 43 11.67 -7.78 1.13
N PRO A 44 12.81 -7.50 1.80
CA PRO A 44 13.36 -6.15 2.00
C PRO A 44 13.65 -5.38 0.72
N GLU A 45 13.79 -6.08 -0.42
CA GLU A 45 14.05 -5.50 -1.74
C GLU A 45 12.87 -4.72 -2.31
N ILE A 46 11.65 -5.00 -1.84
CA ILE A 46 10.48 -4.17 -2.17
C ILE A 46 10.56 -2.89 -1.34
N SER A 47 10.81 -1.77 -2.02
CA SER A 47 10.82 -0.45 -1.39
C SER A 47 9.42 -0.04 -0.92
N ASP A 48 9.35 0.78 0.13
CA ASP A 48 8.08 1.29 0.65
C ASP A 48 7.32 2.11 -0.39
N THR A 49 8.02 2.79 -1.30
CA THR A 49 7.42 3.52 -2.41
C THR A 49 6.72 2.58 -3.39
N GLN A 50 7.34 1.45 -3.75
CA GLN A 50 6.72 0.44 -4.61
C GLN A 50 5.50 -0.18 -3.94
N LEU A 51 5.60 -0.48 -2.64
CA LEU A 51 4.49 -0.98 -1.85
C LEU A 51 3.34 0.04 -1.80
N GLU A 52 3.62 1.32 -1.57
CA GLU A 52 2.63 2.38 -1.51
C GLU A 52 1.87 2.52 -2.84
N VAL A 53 2.60 2.56 -3.96
CA VAL A 53 2.00 2.66 -5.30
C VAL A 53 1.11 1.46 -5.60
N ALA A 54 1.62 0.24 -5.36
CA ALA A 54 0.87 -1.00 -5.59
C ALA A 54 -0.38 -1.08 -4.70
N ALA A 55 -0.25 -0.69 -3.43
CA ALA A 55 -1.35 -0.71 -2.48
C ALA A 55 -2.41 0.36 -2.81
N ARG A 56 -2.00 1.55 -3.27
CA ARG A 56 -2.93 2.59 -3.71
C ARG A 56 -3.76 2.16 -4.92
N ALA A 57 -3.13 1.57 -5.93
CA ALA A 57 -3.84 1.04 -7.09
C ALA A 57 -4.83 -0.06 -6.69
N SER A 58 -4.43 -0.91 -5.74
CA SER A 58 -5.27 -2.01 -5.23
C SER A 58 -6.45 -1.51 -4.39
N VAL A 59 -6.25 -0.45 -3.60
CA VAL A 59 -7.32 0.22 -2.85
C VAL A 59 -8.37 0.83 -3.77
N GLU A 60 -7.94 1.50 -4.84
CA GLU A 60 -8.82 2.09 -5.84
C GLU A 60 -9.66 1.01 -6.54
N LEU A 61 -9.01 -0.07 -6.99
CA LEU A 61 -9.68 -1.21 -7.60
C LEU A 61 -10.69 -1.85 -6.64
N ALA A 62 -10.30 -2.10 -5.39
CA ALA A 62 -11.23 -2.64 -4.39
C ALA A 62 -12.39 -1.67 -4.13
N ALA A 63 -12.15 -0.37 -4.04
CA ALA A 63 -13.22 0.61 -3.84
C ALA A 63 -14.23 0.62 -5.01
N GLN A 64 -13.77 0.39 -6.24
CA GLN A 64 -14.61 0.26 -7.42
C GLN A 64 -15.44 -1.03 -7.40
N GLU A 65 -14.81 -2.17 -7.12
CA GLU A 65 -15.50 -3.48 -7.00
C GLU A 65 -16.60 -3.46 -5.93
N PHE A 66 -16.34 -2.79 -4.80
CA PHE A 66 -17.30 -2.66 -3.71
C PHE A 66 -18.19 -1.41 -3.78
N ALA A 67 -18.17 -0.65 -4.89
CA ALA A 67 -18.92 0.61 -5.01
C ALA A 67 -20.43 0.41 -4.88
N GLN A 68 -20.97 -0.67 -5.48
CA GLN A 68 -22.40 -1.00 -5.39
C GLN A 68 -22.81 -1.35 -3.95
N TRP A 69 -21.99 -2.13 -3.24
CA TRP A 69 -22.20 -2.45 -1.83
C TRP A 69 -22.20 -1.19 -0.96
N ARG A 70 -21.22 -0.31 -1.18
CA ARG A 70 -21.12 0.99 -0.49
C ARG A 70 -22.37 1.84 -0.73
N ARG A 71 -22.90 1.86 -1.96
CA ARG A 71 -24.14 2.57 -2.28
C ARG A 71 -25.34 2.01 -1.52
N CYS A 72 -25.56 0.70 -1.58
CA CYS A 72 -26.67 0.05 -0.87
C CYS A 72 -26.60 0.24 0.66
N LEU A 73 -25.39 0.23 1.24
CA LEU A 73 -25.20 0.46 2.67
C LEU A 73 -25.50 1.92 3.06
N ARG A 74 -25.09 2.89 2.23
CA ARG A 74 -25.42 4.31 2.46
C ARG A 74 -26.91 4.59 2.37
N GLU A 75 -27.63 3.95 1.44
CA GLU A 75 -29.09 4.04 1.33
C GLU A 75 -29.80 3.50 2.58
N ARG A 76 -29.18 2.54 3.27
CA ARG A 76 -29.63 2.00 4.57
C ARG A 76 -29.13 2.81 5.77
N SER A 77 -28.66 4.04 5.57
CA SER A 77 -28.13 4.96 6.58
C SER A 77 -26.81 4.55 7.25
N TYR A 78 -26.09 3.56 6.73
CA TYR A 78 -24.73 3.24 7.17
C TYR A 78 -23.73 4.20 6.52
N ARG A 79 -23.30 5.23 7.27
CA ARG A 79 -22.38 6.26 6.76
C ARG A 79 -20.91 5.94 6.99
N ARG A 80 -20.60 5.10 7.98
CA ARG A 80 -19.23 4.70 8.30
C ARG A 80 -19.12 3.18 8.40
N PHE A 81 -17.93 2.69 8.11
CA PHE A 81 -17.59 1.28 8.26
C PHE A 81 -17.85 0.73 9.66
N ILE A 82 -17.56 1.54 10.69
CA ILE A 82 -17.70 1.13 12.09
C ILE A 82 -19.14 0.75 12.42
N ASP A 83 -20.11 1.33 11.72
CA ASP A 83 -21.53 1.05 11.90
C ASP A 83 -21.89 -0.32 11.28
N VAL A 84 -21.16 -0.75 10.25
CA VAL A 84 -21.34 -2.02 9.52
C VAL A 84 -20.55 -3.16 10.18
N ALA A 85 -19.34 -2.89 10.67
CA ALA A 85 -18.44 -3.87 11.29
C ALA A 85 -18.97 -4.47 12.60
N ARG A 86 -20.03 -3.90 13.20
CA ARG A 86 -20.73 -4.48 14.35
C ARG A 86 -21.56 -5.72 13.98
N HIS A 87 -21.85 -5.90 12.69
CA HIS A 87 -22.60 -7.05 12.17
C HIS A 87 -21.67 -8.06 11.50
N ASP A 88 -22.02 -9.34 11.59
CA ASP A 88 -21.21 -10.44 11.04
C ASP A 88 -20.99 -10.29 9.54
N GLN A 89 -22.04 -9.93 8.78
CA GLN A 89 -21.91 -9.67 7.34
C GLN A 89 -21.01 -8.48 7.04
N GLY A 90 -21.02 -7.45 7.91
CA GLY A 90 -20.15 -6.31 7.77
C GLY A 90 -18.69 -6.63 8.03
N ARG A 91 -18.41 -7.48 9.02
CA ARG A 91 -17.06 -8.03 9.24
C ARG A 91 -16.59 -8.88 8.08
N ALA A 92 -17.47 -9.71 7.51
CA ALA A 92 -17.14 -10.48 6.30
C ALA A 92 -16.79 -9.56 5.12
N LEU A 93 -17.58 -8.50 4.88
CA LEU A 93 -17.30 -7.51 3.84
C LEU A 93 -15.94 -6.80 4.07
N SER A 94 -15.65 -6.48 5.33
CA SER A 94 -14.36 -5.91 5.77
C SER A 94 -13.19 -6.80 5.38
N THR A 95 -13.31 -8.09 5.70
CA THR A 95 -12.30 -9.09 5.39
C THR A 95 -12.15 -9.25 3.88
N CYS A 96 -13.25 -9.31 3.13
CA CYS A 96 -13.20 -9.41 1.66
C CYS A 96 -12.49 -8.21 1.03
N TYR A 97 -12.80 -6.99 1.49
CA TYR A 97 -12.12 -5.78 1.04
C TYR A 97 -10.61 -5.85 1.28
N LEU A 98 -10.18 -6.18 2.51
CA LEU A 98 -8.76 -6.29 2.86
C LEU A 98 -8.06 -7.39 2.05
N ARG A 99 -8.70 -8.54 1.86
CA ARG A 99 -8.16 -9.65 1.06
C ARG A 99 -7.97 -9.26 -0.40
N LEU A 100 -8.91 -8.51 -0.97
CA LEU A 100 -8.80 -8.02 -2.34
C LEU A 100 -7.62 -7.05 -2.47
N VAL A 101 -7.45 -6.13 -1.52
CA VAL A 101 -6.30 -5.21 -1.51
C VAL A 101 -4.99 -5.97 -1.37
N GLU A 102 -4.91 -6.94 -0.45
CA GLU A 102 -3.72 -7.80 -0.27
C GLU A 102 -3.37 -8.53 -1.57
N ALA A 103 -4.35 -9.19 -2.21
CA ALA A 103 -4.16 -9.93 -3.45
C ALA A 103 -3.77 -9.02 -4.63
N GLY A 104 -4.42 -7.87 -4.77
CA GLY A 104 -4.09 -6.85 -5.77
C GLY A 104 -2.68 -6.32 -5.60
N THR A 105 -2.29 -6.01 -4.35
CA THR A 105 -0.97 -5.45 -4.04
C THR A 105 0.12 -6.45 -4.39
N ARG A 106 -0.05 -7.71 -3.99
CA ARG A 106 0.88 -8.79 -4.34
C ARG A 106 1.00 -8.96 -5.85
N SER A 107 -0.12 -8.94 -6.57
CA SER A 107 -0.14 -9.11 -8.02
C SER A 107 0.55 -7.95 -8.75
N ALA A 108 0.33 -6.72 -8.31
CA ALA A 108 0.99 -5.53 -8.85
C ALA A 108 2.51 -5.57 -8.61
N LEU A 109 2.95 -5.93 -7.40
CA LEU A 109 4.38 -6.08 -7.09
C LEU A 109 5.04 -7.19 -7.91
N ALA A 110 4.40 -8.34 -8.07
CA ALA A 110 4.93 -9.44 -8.88
C ALA A 110 5.09 -9.05 -10.36
N ARG A 111 4.16 -8.27 -10.91
CA ARG A 111 4.27 -7.73 -12.27
C ARG A 111 5.46 -6.78 -12.41
N HIS A 112 5.68 -5.88 -11.46
CA HIS A 112 6.83 -4.97 -11.49
C HIS A 112 8.16 -5.71 -11.38
N VAL A 113 8.27 -6.74 -10.54
CA VAL A 113 9.49 -7.57 -10.46
C VAL A 113 9.76 -8.27 -11.80
N THR A 114 8.72 -8.76 -12.45
CA THR A 114 8.84 -9.43 -13.76
C THR A 114 9.26 -8.45 -14.86
N GLU A 115 8.69 -7.25 -14.90
CA GLU A 115 9.05 -6.20 -15.87
C GLU A 115 10.50 -5.69 -15.66
N VAL A 116 10.94 -5.54 -14.42
CA VAL A 116 12.34 -5.17 -14.10
C VAL A 116 13.31 -6.28 -14.49
N ALA A 117 12.97 -7.54 -14.22
CA ALA A 117 13.80 -8.68 -14.61
C ALA A 117 13.94 -8.83 -16.13
N LEU A 118 12.88 -8.52 -16.90
CA LEU A 118 12.88 -8.58 -18.37
C LEU A 118 13.56 -7.37 -19.03
N SER A 119 13.69 -6.24 -18.33
CA SER A 119 14.34 -5.03 -18.83
C SER A 119 15.80 -4.89 -18.40
N ALA A 120 16.30 -5.77 -17.53
CA ALA A 120 17.72 -5.84 -17.19
C ALA A 120 18.51 -6.36 -18.41
N PRO A 121 19.48 -5.59 -18.95
CA PRO A 121 20.30 -6.06 -20.06
C PRO A 121 21.12 -7.27 -19.60
N LEU A 122 21.15 -8.32 -20.42
CA LEU A 122 22.11 -9.41 -20.34
C LEU A 122 23.50 -8.79 -20.38
N ARG A 123 24.08 -8.52 -19.21
CA ARG A 123 25.46 -8.10 -19.05
C ARG A 123 26.30 -9.35 -19.27
N ASN A 124 26.38 -9.78 -20.53
CA ASN A 124 27.31 -10.82 -20.94
C ASN A 124 28.71 -10.26 -20.77
N GLU A 125 29.43 -10.92 -19.87
CA GLU A 125 30.80 -10.67 -19.51
C GLU A 125 31.68 -10.67 -20.76
N VAL A 126 32.39 -9.55 -20.95
CA VAL A 126 33.54 -9.50 -21.85
C VAL A 126 34.60 -10.37 -21.21
N SER A 127 34.72 -11.62 -21.67
CA SER A 127 35.91 -12.41 -21.44
C SER A 127 36.97 -11.95 -22.43
N HIS A 128 38.04 -11.43 -21.85
CA HIS A 128 39.34 -11.20 -22.46
C HIS A 128 39.76 -12.35 -23.38
N GLU A 129 40.30 -12.01 -24.55
CA GLU A 129 41.63 -12.41 -25.01
C GLU A 129 42.12 -11.48 -26.12
#